data_AF-A0A352JSC3-F1
#
_entry.id   AF-A0A352JSC3-F1
#
_cell.length_a   1.000
_cell.length_b   1.000
_cell.length_c   1.000
_cell.angle_alpha   90.00
_cell.angle_beta   90.00
_cell.angle_gamma   90.00
#
_symmetry.space_group_name_H-M   'P 1'
#
loop_
_entity.id
_entity.type
_entity.pdbx_description
1 polymer ?
#
loop_
_entity_poly.entity_id
_entity_poly.type
_entity_poly.pdbx_seq_one_letter_code
_entity_poly.pdbx_strand_id
1 'polypeptide(L)'
;MESAENKNDLLPYASTNTGGTPLSCGMPESEHLVITSNTMADGFQAYVDWKNQKGLHSRIVFVEDILASSSGIDAQEKIRNFLIRAHSAGTRWVLLGGDEDVIPIRYLFAGNADTTVPALAIQQIGDMYYADLTGNWDADGDGVWGETVHDQRDIYPEIYVGRVPVRKASEAAIWSAKAVTYEKN
;
A
#
# COMPACT_ATOMS: atom_id res chain seq x y z
N MET A 1 46.38 38.95 0.71
CA MET A 1 46.22 37.75 -0.11
C MET A 1 46.34 36.58 0.85
N GLU A 2 45.27 36.33 1.61
CA GLU A 2 44.25 35.30 1.33
C GLU A 2 44.80 33.92 1.78
N SER A 3 44.72 33.65 3.09
CA SER A 3 43.74 32.77 3.78
C SER A 3 43.77 31.32 3.27
N ALA A 4 44.60 30.47 3.87
CA ALA A 4 44.31 29.64 5.06
C ALA A 4 43.53 28.36 4.70
N GLU A 5 44.28 27.25 4.64
CA GLU A 5 43.75 25.89 4.77
C GLU A 5 43.00 25.75 6.09
N ASN A 6 41.83 25.12 6.09
CA ASN A 6 41.13 24.75 7.31
C ASN A 6 41.04 23.22 7.45
N LYS A 7 41.85 22.68 8.36
CA LYS A 7 41.66 21.39 9.02
C LYS A 7 41.08 21.67 10.41
N ASN A 8 39.80 21.34 10.62
CA ASN A 8 39.30 20.60 11.78
C ASN A 8 37.77 20.71 11.90
N ASP A 9 37.19 19.53 12.14
CA ASP A 9 36.09 19.27 13.06
C ASP A 9 34.68 19.80 12.76
N LEU A 10 33.87 18.86 12.27
CA LEU A 10 32.65 18.32 12.88
C LEU A 10 31.62 19.30 13.49
N LEU A 11 30.38 19.06 13.05
CA LEU A 11 29.05 19.16 13.71
C LEU A 11 28.06 20.03 12.91
N PRO A 12 26.73 19.78 12.96
CA PRO A 12 25.99 18.53 13.14
C PRO A 12 25.05 18.24 11.94
N TYR A 13 24.50 17.02 11.84
CA TYR A 13 23.34 16.77 10.98
C TYR A 13 22.14 17.55 11.55
N ALA A 14 21.93 18.77 11.05
CA ALA A 14 20.74 19.54 11.31
C ALA A 14 19.64 19.09 10.33
N SER A 15 18.63 18.40 10.85
CA SER A 15 17.38 18.21 10.12
C SER A 15 16.75 19.59 9.89
N THR A 16 16.76 20.02 8.64
CA THR A 16 15.94 21.16 8.22
C THR A 16 15.02 20.67 7.12
N ASN A 17 13.77 20.47 7.50
CA ASN A 17 12.65 20.58 6.58
C ASN A 17 12.78 21.92 5.85
N THR A 18 12.95 21.88 4.53
CA THR A 18 12.18 22.65 3.52
C THR A 18 12.87 22.59 2.17
N GLY A 19 12.07 22.46 1.10
CA GLY A 19 12.50 22.82 -0.25
C GLY A 19 12.67 21.69 -1.25
N GLY A 20 11.91 20.60 -1.14
CA GLY A 20 11.76 19.67 -2.26
C GLY A 20 10.87 20.29 -3.34
N THR A 21 11.42 20.48 -4.53
CA THR A 21 10.71 20.79 -5.77
C THR A 21 9.42 19.95 -5.87
N PRO A 22 8.27 20.50 -6.33
CA PRO A 22 7.06 19.70 -6.46
C PRO A 22 7.36 18.54 -7.44
N LEU A 23 7.21 17.30 -6.96
CA LEU A 23 7.30 16.11 -7.81
C LEU A 23 6.17 16.20 -8.83
N SER A 24 6.56 16.57 -10.05
CA SER A 24 5.67 16.69 -11.19
C SER A 24 5.25 15.30 -11.65
N CYS A 25 3.94 15.04 -11.61
CA CYS A 25 3.24 13.96 -12.31
C CYS A 25 3.64 12.50 -11.95
N GLY A 26 2.84 11.87 -11.08
CA GLY A 26 2.82 10.40 -10.90
C GLY A 26 3.67 9.90 -9.72
N MET A 27 3.01 9.34 -8.70
CA MET A 27 3.63 8.79 -7.49
C MET A 27 3.62 7.23 -7.57
N PRO A 28 4.57 6.45 -6.98
CA PRO A 28 5.87 6.93 -6.46
C PRO A 28 7.10 5.93 -6.50
N GLU A 29 8.35 6.42 -6.38
CA GLU A 29 9.70 5.78 -6.59
C GLU A 29 10.19 4.66 -5.59
N SER A 30 9.32 4.03 -4.79
CA SER A 30 9.76 3.12 -3.70
C SER A 30 9.39 1.67 -3.99
N GLU A 31 10.30 0.75 -3.66
CA GLU A 31 10.12 -0.69 -3.87
C GLU A 31 9.09 -1.30 -2.92
N HIS A 32 8.90 -0.71 -1.73
CA HIS A 32 7.95 -1.15 -0.72
C HIS A 32 7.05 -0.01 -0.21
N LEU A 33 5.75 -0.27 -0.08
CA LEU A 33 4.76 0.69 0.43
C LEU A 33 4.06 0.16 1.67
N VAL A 34 3.85 1.03 2.65
CA VAL A 34 2.87 0.81 3.72
C VAL A 34 1.68 1.73 3.46
N ILE A 35 0.53 1.16 3.11
CA ILE A 35 -0.70 1.93 2.88
C ILE A 35 -1.53 1.90 4.16
N THR A 36 -1.81 3.07 4.75
CA THR A 36 -2.54 3.18 6.03
C THR A 36 -3.28 4.52 6.14
N SER A 37 -4.04 4.76 7.21
CA SER A 37 -4.67 6.06 7.45
C SER A 37 -3.68 7.06 8.06
N ASN A 38 -3.98 8.35 7.91
CA ASN A 38 -3.25 9.42 8.59
C ASN A 38 -3.20 9.21 10.12
N THR A 39 -4.28 8.70 10.70
CA THR A 39 -4.40 8.49 12.15
C THR A 39 -3.58 7.31 12.67
N MET A 40 -3.10 6.44 11.79
CA MET A 40 -2.38 5.20 12.15
C MET A 40 -0.91 5.19 11.69
N ALA A 41 -0.54 6.10 10.80
CA ALA A 41 0.78 6.22 10.20
C ALA A 41 1.94 6.16 11.21
N ASP A 42 1.83 6.89 12.32
CA ASP A 42 2.87 6.92 13.37
C ASP A 42 3.18 5.52 13.93
N GLY A 43 2.20 4.62 13.94
CA GLY A 43 2.39 3.23 14.38
C GLY A 43 3.23 2.37 13.44
N PHE A 44 3.40 2.77 12.18
CA PHE A 44 4.20 2.06 11.19
C PHE A 44 5.57 2.69 10.94
N GLN A 45 5.85 3.88 11.48
CA GLN A 45 7.09 4.61 11.21
C GLN A 45 8.34 3.79 11.56
N ALA A 46 8.37 3.16 12.74
CA ALA A 46 9.50 2.34 13.17
C ALA A 46 9.77 1.14 12.24
N TYR A 47 8.72 0.57 11.64
CA TYR A 47 8.85 -0.52 10.66
C TYR A 47 9.43 -0.01 9.34
N VAL A 48 8.93 1.11 8.83
CA VAL A 48 9.43 1.74 7.59
C VAL A 48 10.89 2.17 7.75
N ASP A 49 11.25 2.81 8.86
CA ASP A 49 12.62 3.22 9.16
C ASP A 49 13.57 2.01 9.17
N TRP A 50 13.14 0.91 9.78
CA TRP A 50 13.91 -0.33 9.81
C TRP A 50 14.10 -0.96 8.42
N LYS A 51 13.05 -0.96 7.58
CA LYS A 51 13.18 -1.44 6.20
C LYS A 51 14.16 -0.59 5.39
N ASN A 52 14.07 0.73 5.52
CA ASN A 52 15.02 1.66 4.88
C ASN A 52 16.45 1.45 5.36
N GLN A 53 16.66 1.23 6.67
CA GLN A 53 17.99 0.95 7.22
C GLN A 53 18.63 -0.32 6.61
N LYS A 54 17.81 -1.28 6.17
CA LYS A 54 18.26 -2.51 5.51
C LYS A 54 18.37 -2.40 3.99
N GLY A 55 18.15 -1.22 3.43
CA GLY A 55 18.22 -0.99 1.99
C GLY A 55 16.93 -1.31 1.22
N LEU A 56 15.82 -1.65 1.89
CA LEU A 56 14.52 -1.76 1.23
C LEU A 56 13.84 -0.40 1.24
N HIS A 57 13.89 0.31 0.10
CA HIS A 57 13.30 1.65 -0.02
C HIS A 57 11.79 1.59 0.23
N SER A 58 11.38 2.09 1.40
CA SER A 58 10.05 1.97 1.98
C SER A 58 9.50 3.34 2.35
N ARG A 59 8.19 3.53 2.13
CA ARG A 59 7.49 4.72 2.62
C ARG A 59 6.05 4.43 3.00
N ILE A 60 5.48 5.34 3.80
CA ILE A 60 4.06 5.35 4.12
C ILE A 60 3.30 6.11 3.03
N VAL A 61 2.15 5.60 2.63
CA VAL A 61 1.18 6.24 1.74
C VAL A 61 -0.17 6.26 2.42
N PHE A 62 -0.86 7.40 2.36
CA PHE A 62 -2.15 7.54 3.01
C PHE A 62 -3.29 7.07 2.11
N VAL A 63 -4.19 6.25 2.65
CA VAL A 63 -5.37 5.78 1.92
C VAL A 63 -6.25 6.96 1.52
N GLU A 64 -6.34 7.99 2.35
CA GLU A 64 -7.12 9.20 2.10
C GLU A 64 -6.63 9.92 0.83
N ASP A 65 -5.31 10.00 0.62
CA ASP A 65 -4.72 10.61 -0.57
C ASP A 65 -4.97 9.75 -1.82
N ILE A 66 -4.90 8.42 -1.69
CA ILE A 66 -5.22 7.49 -2.77
C ILE A 66 -6.67 7.68 -3.22
N LEU A 67 -7.61 7.71 -2.28
CA LEU A 67 -9.04 7.84 -2.55
C LEU A 67 -9.42 9.20 -3.15
N ALA A 68 -8.69 10.25 -2.79
CA ALA A 68 -8.87 11.60 -3.32
C ALA A 68 -8.28 11.78 -4.73
N SER A 69 -7.18 11.08 -5.05
CA SER A 69 -6.42 11.30 -6.29
C SER A 69 -6.63 10.24 -7.38
N SER A 70 -7.19 9.08 -7.03
CA SER A 70 -7.38 7.97 -7.98
C SER A 70 -8.81 7.89 -8.51
N SER A 71 -8.92 7.50 -9.77
CA SER A 71 -10.20 7.16 -10.41
C SER A 71 -10.55 5.69 -10.17
N GLY A 72 -11.84 5.39 -10.15
CA GLY A 72 -12.41 4.06 -9.91
C GLY A 72 -13.86 4.22 -9.46
N ILE A 73 -14.68 3.19 -9.67
CA ILE A 73 -16.11 3.21 -9.32
C ILE A 73 -16.34 3.21 -7.80
N ASP A 74 -15.39 2.66 -7.04
CA ASP A 74 -15.41 2.60 -5.59
C ASP A 74 -14.01 2.71 -4.97
N ALA A 75 -13.93 2.63 -3.63
CA ALA A 75 -12.69 2.81 -2.89
C ALA A 75 -11.66 1.71 -3.18
N GLN A 76 -12.12 0.46 -3.30
CA GLN A 76 -11.28 -0.69 -3.58
C GLN A 76 -10.68 -0.58 -5.00
N GLU A 77 -11.46 -0.21 -6.01
CA GLU A 77 -10.94 -0.04 -7.38
C GLU A 77 -9.97 1.14 -7.46
N LYS A 78 -10.26 2.25 -6.75
CA LYS A 78 -9.31 3.37 -6.62
C LYS A 78 -7.96 2.94 -6.04
N ILE A 79 -7.97 2.10 -5.00
CA ILE A 79 -6.75 1.55 -4.41
C ILE A 79 -6.03 0.64 -5.40
N ARG A 80 -6.74 -0.27 -6.08
CA ARG A 80 -6.16 -1.14 -7.11
C ARG A 80 -5.53 -0.33 -8.26
N ASN A 81 -6.21 0.71 -8.74
CA ASN A 81 -5.72 1.60 -9.79
C ASN A 81 -4.49 2.43 -9.35
N PHE A 82 -4.39 2.78 -8.07
CA PHE A 82 -3.15 3.31 -7.50
C PHE A 82 -2.03 2.27 -7.53
N LEU A 83 -2.30 1.03 -7.13
CA LEU A 83 -1.32 -0.06 -7.11
C LEU A 83 -0.81 -0.42 -8.51
N ILE A 84 -1.66 -0.40 -9.54
CA ILE A 84 -1.26 -0.56 -10.95
C ILE A 84 -0.20 0.47 -11.35
N ARG A 85 -0.42 1.75 -11.00
CA ARG A 85 0.53 2.84 -11.28
C ARG A 85 1.80 2.70 -10.46
N ALA A 86 1.69 2.36 -9.17
CA ALA A 86 2.83 2.18 -8.29
C ALA A 86 3.72 1.00 -8.73
N HIS A 87 3.13 -0.12 -9.15
CA HIS A 87 3.84 -1.26 -9.70
C HIS A 87 4.60 -0.89 -10.98
N SER A 88 3.94 -0.15 -11.88
CA SER A 88 4.58 0.38 -13.10
C SER A 88 5.76 1.34 -12.79
N ALA A 89 5.76 1.95 -11.60
CA ALA A 89 6.83 2.81 -11.09
C ALA A 89 7.89 2.05 -10.26
N GLY A 90 7.79 0.72 -10.14
CA GLY A 90 8.80 -0.14 -9.49
C GLY A 90 8.44 -0.65 -8.08
N THR A 91 7.23 -0.39 -7.57
CA THR A 91 6.78 -1.01 -6.31
C THR A 91 6.60 -2.52 -6.49
N ARG A 92 7.11 -3.30 -5.53
CA ARG A 92 7.02 -4.77 -5.53
C ARG A 92 6.32 -5.33 -4.29
N TRP A 93 6.42 -4.65 -3.16
CA TRP A 93 5.80 -5.07 -1.90
C TRP A 93 4.86 -4.01 -1.35
N VAL A 94 3.72 -4.44 -0.86
CA VAL A 94 2.71 -3.59 -0.24
C VAL A 94 2.25 -4.21 1.07
N LEU A 95 2.28 -3.41 2.12
CA LEU A 95 1.70 -3.71 3.41
C LEU A 95 0.46 -2.83 3.62
N LEU A 96 -0.71 -3.45 3.69
CA LEU A 96 -1.95 -2.80 4.07
C LEU A 96 -2.02 -2.70 5.59
N GLY A 97 -1.84 -1.50 6.13
CA GLY A 97 -1.88 -1.19 7.55
C GLY A 97 -3.26 -0.70 7.96
N GLY A 98 -4.10 -1.58 8.48
CA GLY A 98 -5.45 -1.26 8.89
C GLY A 98 -6.42 -2.42 8.67
N ASP A 99 -7.50 -2.43 9.45
CA ASP A 99 -8.59 -3.38 9.26
C ASP A 99 -9.51 -2.95 8.09
N GLU A 100 -10.64 -3.65 7.90
CA GLU A 100 -11.59 -3.42 6.82
C GLU A 100 -12.21 -2.02 6.80
N ASP A 101 -12.19 -1.31 7.93
CA ASP A 101 -12.69 0.06 8.09
C ASP A 101 -11.71 1.13 7.60
N VAL A 102 -10.41 0.80 7.54
CA VAL A 102 -9.35 1.69 7.05
C VAL A 102 -9.02 1.40 5.59
N ILE A 103 -8.69 0.13 5.29
CA ILE A 103 -8.45 -0.33 3.93
C ILE A 103 -9.56 -1.31 3.57
N PRO A 104 -10.55 -0.90 2.76
CA PRO A 104 -11.72 -1.72 2.49
C PRO A 104 -11.31 -3.07 1.90
N ILE A 105 -12.07 -4.11 2.21
CA ILE A 105 -11.91 -5.42 1.58
C ILE A 105 -12.74 -5.48 0.30
N ARG A 106 -12.27 -6.26 -0.68
CA ARG A 106 -13.09 -6.69 -1.80
C ARG A 106 -13.65 -8.08 -1.47
N TYR A 107 -14.97 -8.21 -1.60
CA TYR A 107 -15.61 -9.52 -1.59
C TYR A 107 -15.55 -10.11 -2.99
N LEU A 108 -15.15 -11.37 -3.07
CA LEU A 108 -14.88 -12.11 -4.28
C LEU A 108 -15.79 -13.34 -4.35
N PHE A 109 -16.11 -13.78 -5.56
CA PHE A 109 -16.95 -14.95 -5.77
C PHE A 109 -16.38 -15.85 -6.86
N ALA A 110 -15.75 -16.96 -6.46
CA ALA A 110 -15.19 -17.95 -7.38
C ALA A 110 -16.25 -18.86 -8.07
N GLY A 111 -17.52 -18.42 -8.12
CA GLY A 111 -18.60 -19.05 -8.85
C GLY A 111 -18.93 -18.29 -10.13
N ASN A 112 -20.17 -18.43 -10.60
CA ASN A 112 -20.79 -17.54 -11.58
C ASN A 112 -22.21 -17.21 -11.11
N ALA A 113 -22.63 -15.98 -11.33
CA ALA A 113 -23.92 -15.39 -11.08
C ALA A 113 -24.36 -14.69 -12.38
N ASP A 114 -25.66 -14.63 -12.62
CA ASP A 114 -26.15 -14.02 -13.87
C ASP A 114 -26.36 -12.51 -13.71
N THR A 115 -27.02 -12.08 -12.62
CA THR A 115 -27.31 -10.65 -12.36
C THR A 115 -27.55 -10.32 -10.89
N THR A 116 -27.35 -11.27 -9.97
CA THR A 116 -27.69 -11.08 -8.55
C THR A 116 -26.46 -11.33 -7.72
N VAL A 117 -26.01 -10.28 -7.04
CA VAL A 117 -24.89 -10.37 -6.11
C VAL A 117 -25.15 -11.48 -5.09
N PRO A 118 -24.26 -12.49 -5.00
CA PRO A 118 -24.42 -13.62 -4.09
C PRO A 118 -24.56 -13.16 -2.64
N ALA A 119 -25.17 -13.97 -1.78
CA ALA A 119 -25.20 -13.67 -0.35
C ALA A 119 -23.77 -13.56 0.23
N LEU A 120 -23.53 -12.61 1.14
CA LEU A 120 -22.20 -12.40 1.73
C LEU A 120 -21.59 -13.68 2.34
N ALA A 121 -22.43 -14.59 2.86
CA ALA A 121 -22.00 -15.85 3.46
C ALA A 121 -21.29 -16.83 2.50
N ILE A 122 -21.44 -16.62 1.19
CA ILE A 122 -20.80 -17.45 0.15
C ILE A 122 -19.73 -16.68 -0.66
N GLN A 123 -19.48 -15.43 -0.31
CA GLN A 123 -18.38 -14.64 -0.87
C GLN A 123 -17.11 -14.79 -0.03
N GLN A 124 -15.96 -14.64 -0.65
CA GLN A 124 -14.65 -14.70 -0.02
C GLN A 124 -14.09 -13.30 0.17
N ILE A 125 -13.53 -13.00 1.33
CA ILE A 125 -12.71 -11.80 1.52
C ILE A 125 -11.32 -12.07 0.94
N GLY A 126 -10.79 -11.17 0.13
CA GLY A 126 -9.48 -11.41 -0.48
C GLY A 126 -8.72 -10.15 -0.82
N ASP A 127 -7.55 -9.99 -0.19
CA ASP A 127 -6.56 -8.99 -0.62
C ASP A 127 -5.88 -9.37 -1.95
N MET A 128 -6.18 -10.55 -2.51
CA MET A 128 -5.75 -10.95 -3.86
C MET A 128 -6.20 -9.93 -4.92
N TYR A 129 -7.35 -9.28 -4.74
CA TYR A 129 -7.81 -8.20 -5.61
C TYR A 129 -6.82 -7.02 -5.68
N TYR A 130 -6.08 -6.76 -4.61
CA TYR A 130 -5.04 -5.73 -4.57
C TYR A 130 -3.69 -6.22 -5.08
N ALA A 131 -3.49 -7.53 -5.15
CA ALA A 131 -2.24 -8.15 -5.56
C ALA A 131 -2.21 -8.46 -7.07
N ASP A 132 -3.37 -8.84 -7.62
CA ASP A 132 -3.61 -9.04 -9.05
C ASP A 132 -4.01 -7.71 -9.71
N LEU A 133 -3.05 -7.14 -10.42
CA LEU A 133 -3.08 -5.84 -11.08
C LEU A 133 -3.45 -5.94 -12.55
N THR A 134 -3.60 -7.16 -13.09
CA THR A 134 -4.03 -7.40 -14.47
C THR A 134 -5.39 -8.09 -14.52
N GLY A 135 -5.90 -8.31 -15.73
CA GLY A 135 -7.26 -8.81 -15.92
C GLY A 135 -8.37 -7.82 -15.48
N ASN A 136 -9.60 -8.20 -15.82
CA ASN A 136 -10.80 -7.50 -15.39
C ASN A 136 -11.59 -8.39 -14.42
N TRP A 137 -11.68 -7.93 -13.17
CA TRP A 137 -12.34 -8.64 -12.07
C TRP A 137 -13.86 -8.43 -12.01
N ASP A 138 -14.43 -7.62 -12.91
CA ASP A 138 -15.88 -7.41 -13.12
C ASP A 138 -16.06 -7.06 -14.61
N ALA A 139 -15.94 -8.08 -15.46
CA ALA A 139 -15.83 -7.91 -16.92
C ALA A 139 -17.18 -7.71 -17.60
N ASP A 140 -18.25 -8.26 -17.04
CA ASP A 140 -19.61 -8.06 -17.52
C ASP A 140 -20.32 -6.90 -16.80
N GLY A 141 -19.75 -6.39 -15.70
CA GLY A 141 -20.19 -5.18 -15.02
C GLY A 141 -21.40 -5.39 -14.12
N ASP A 142 -21.62 -6.62 -13.64
CA ASP A 142 -22.76 -6.98 -12.79
C ASP A 142 -22.48 -6.73 -11.28
N GLY A 143 -21.23 -6.39 -10.94
CA GLY A 143 -20.78 -6.09 -9.58
C GLY A 143 -20.45 -7.32 -8.73
N VAL A 144 -20.42 -8.51 -9.33
CA VAL A 144 -19.93 -9.76 -8.75
C VAL A 144 -18.47 -9.92 -9.14
N TRP A 145 -17.57 -9.78 -8.17
CA TRP A 145 -16.15 -9.72 -8.48
C TRP A 145 -15.50 -11.10 -8.48
N GLY A 146 -14.79 -11.42 -9.55
CA GLY A 146 -13.91 -12.58 -9.64
C GLY A 146 -14.59 -13.88 -10.05
N GLU A 147 -15.61 -13.79 -10.90
CA GLU A 147 -16.39 -14.89 -11.45
C GLU A 147 -15.61 -15.73 -12.47
N THR A 148 -15.74 -17.05 -12.42
CA THR A 148 -14.88 -17.97 -13.20
C THR A 148 -15.08 -17.92 -14.71
N VAL A 149 -16.29 -17.61 -15.16
CA VAL A 149 -16.66 -17.65 -16.58
C VAL A 149 -16.98 -16.27 -17.13
N HIS A 150 -17.63 -15.41 -16.34
CA HIS A 150 -18.06 -14.09 -16.79
C HIS A 150 -16.96 -13.04 -16.67
N ASP A 151 -16.06 -13.18 -15.70
CA ASP A 151 -14.91 -12.29 -15.53
C ASP A 151 -13.65 -12.76 -16.24
N GLN A 152 -12.69 -11.84 -16.30
CA GLN A 152 -11.37 -12.02 -16.89
C GLN A 152 -10.28 -11.75 -15.86
N ARG A 153 -10.47 -12.22 -14.61
CA ARG A 153 -9.44 -12.17 -13.58
C ARG A 153 -8.23 -13.01 -13.98
N ASP A 154 -7.03 -12.54 -13.68
CA ASP A 154 -5.79 -13.27 -14.00
C ASP A 154 -5.45 -14.30 -12.92
N ILE A 155 -5.70 -13.98 -11.64
CA ILE A 155 -5.36 -14.78 -10.45
C ILE A 155 -3.86 -15.05 -10.25
N TYR A 156 -2.99 -14.32 -10.96
CA TYR A 156 -1.54 -14.34 -10.77
C TYR A 156 -1.04 -12.97 -10.28
N PRO A 157 -0.78 -12.80 -8.98
CA PRO A 157 -0.38 -11.50 -8.45
C PRO A 157 0.91 -10.92 -9.06
N GLU A 158 0.88 -9.66 -9.50
CA GLU A 158 2.07 -8.91 -9.92
C GLU A 158 2.86 -8.34 -8.74
N ILE A 159 2.19 -8.03 -7.62
CA ILE A 159 2.82 -7.48 -6.42
C ILE A 159 2.53 -8.34 -5.18
N TYR A 160 3.47 -8.33 -4.24
CA TYR A 160 3.29 -9.00 -2.96
C TYR A 160 2.49 -8.11 -2.02
N VAL A 161 1.32 -8.59 -1.60
CA VAL A 161 0.46 -7.88 -0.66
C VAL A 161 0.38 -8.65 0.66
N GLY A 162 0.57 -7.95 1.77
CA GLY A 162 0.25 -8.42 3.11
C GLY A 162 -0.61 -7.41 3.86
N ARG A 163 -1.35 -7.85 4.87
CA ARG A 163 -2.17 -6.98 5.71
C ARG A 163 -1.82 -7.12 7.20
N VAL A 164 -1.83 -5.98 7.88
CA VAL A 164 -1.79 -5.87 9.34
C VAL A 164 -3.17 -5.35 9.77
N PRO A 165 -4.10 -6.24 10.18
CA PRO A 165 -5.47 -5.86 10.53
C PRO A 165 -5.51 -5.28 11.95
N VAL A 166 -5.21 -3.99 12.05
CA VAL A 166 -5.19 -3.23 13.30
C VAL A 166 -6.18 -2.07 13.22
N ARG A 167 -6.77 -1.68 14.35
CA ARG A 167 -7.77 -0.60 14.42
C ARG A 167 -7.22 0.66 15.09
N LYS A 168 -6.00 0.61 15.66
CA LYS A 168 -5.38 1.74 16.39
C LYS A 168 -3.88 1.88 16.09
N ALA A 169 -3.38 3.11 16.12
CA ALA A 169 -1.94 3.41 16.01
C ALA A 169 -1.09 2.66 17.05
N SER A 170 -1.59 2.47 18.27
CA SER A 170 -0.89 1.71 19.32
C SER A 170 -0.74 0.23 18.96
N GLU A 171 -1.72 -0.36 18.28
CA GLU A 171 -1.66 -1.77 17.85
C GLU A 171 -0.69 -1.93 16.68
N ALA A 172 -0.71 -0.99 15.72
CA ALA A 172 0.28 -0.88 14.66
C ALA A 172 1.71 -0.76 15.23
N ALA A 173 1.93 0.09 16.24
CA ALA A 173 3.22 0.25 16.89
C ALA A 173 3.72 -1.05 17.55
N ILE A 174 2.82 -1.80 18.21
CA ILE A 174 3.14 -3.10 18.80
C ILE A 174 3.53 -4.11 17.71
N TRP A 175 2.79 -4.15 16.60
CA TRP A 175 3.12 -5.01 15.47
C TRP A 175 4.47 -4.65 14.86
N SER A 176 4.72 -3.36 14.60
CA SER A 176 5.98 -2.85 14.07
C SER A 176 7.15 -3.25 14.95
N ALA A 177 7.03 -3.08 16.27
CA ALA A 177 8.06 -3.47 17.22
C ALA A 177 8.37 -4.97 17.17
N LYS A 178 7.34 -5.82 17.05
CA LYS A 178 7.51 -7.28 16.90
C LYS A 178 8.22 -7.63 15.59
N ALA A 179 7.78 -7.05 14.48
CA ALA A 179 8.38 -7.28 13.16
C ALA A 179 9.86 -6.87 13.14
N VAL A 180 10.19 -5.68 13.66
CA VAL A 180 11.58 -5.22 13.76
C VAL A 180 12.41 -6.12 14.68
N THR A 181 11.86 -6.53 15.82
CA THR A 181 12.56 -7.42 16.76
C THR A 181 12.85 -8.78 16.15
N TYR A 182 11.90 -9.35 15.41
CA TYR A 182 12.08 -10.62 14.72
C TYR A 182 13.13 -10.54 13.61
N GLU A 183 13.23 -9.42 12.91
CA GLU A 183 14.20 -9.26 11.81
C GLU A 183 15.62 -8.87 12.26
N LYS A 184 15.80 -8.53 13.54
CA LYS A 184 17.11 -8.18 14.14
C LYS A 184 17.80 -9.36 14.82
N ASN A 185 17.04 -10.37 15.23
CA ASN A 185 17.51 -11.53 15.99
C ASN A 185 17.43 -12.80 15.14
#